data_AF-A0A182Y4Q8-F1
#
_entry.id   AF-A0A182Y4Q8-F1
#
_cell.length_a   1.000
_cell.length_b   1.000
_cell.length_c   1.000
_cell.angle_alpha   90.00
_cell.angle_beta   90.00
_cell.angle_gamma   90.00
#
_symmetry.space_group_name_H-M   'P 1'
#
loop_
_entity.id
_entity.type
_entity.pdbx_description
1 polymer ?
#
loop_
_entity_poly.entity_id
_entity_poly.type
_entity_poly.pdbx_seq_one_letter_code
_entity_poly.pdbx_strand_id
1 'polypeptide(L)'
;MKTTMVDKTHLLELESLFGQALLSRAIGIVYGKQPITVYKNVSDGQFHLIEVPGSKHGTVYKVFPAINFCACESYRDWVLRQKRQPICKHVLAARLALILRRTKEEPLAANTCLALKQQFVTDCLK
;
A
#
# COMPACT_ATOMS: atom_id res chain seq x y z
N MET A 1 9.63 -22.15 -3.60
CA MET A 1 9.09 -20.90 -3.01
C MET A 1 8.50 -21.24 -1.64
N LYS A 2 8.96 -20.61 -0.55
CA LYS A 2 8.34 -20.77 0.77
C LYS A 2 7.12 -19.85 0.85
N THR A 3 5.93 -20.43 0.89
CA THR A 3 4.69 -19.71 1.21
C THR A 3 4.78 -19.26 2.67
N THR A 4 4.87 -17.96 2.91
CA THR A 4 4.73 -17.41 4.27
C THR A 4 3.26 -17.55 4.67
N MET A 5 2.96 -18.57 5.48
CA MET A 5 1.64 -18.69 6.10
C MET A 5 1.56 -17.73 7.28
N VAL A 6 0.52 -16.90 7.33
CA VAL A 6 0.25 -16.05 8.50
C VAL A 6 -0.45 -16.90 9.53
N ASP A 7 0.08 -16.95 10.75
CA ASP A 7 -0.57 -17.64 11.86
C ASP A 7 -1.93 -17.00 12.18
N LYS A 8 -2.91 -17.82 12.56
CA LYS A 8 -4.26 -17.35 12.90
C LYS A 8 -4.25 -16.36 14.07
N THR A 9 -3.33 -16.51 15.02
CA THR A 9 -3.13 -15.60 16.15
C THR A 9 -2.79 -14.18 15.68
N HIS A 10 -1.85 -14.05 14.74
CA HIS A 10 -1.50 -12.76 14.14
C HIS A 10 -2.66 -12.12 13.36
N LEU A 11 -3.54 -12.92 12.75
CA LEU A 11 -4.75 -12.38 12.11
C LEU A 11 -5.72 -11.75 13.13
N LEU A 12 -5.88 -12.37 14.30
CA LEU A 12 -6.72 -11.84 15.38
C LEU A 12 -6.10 -10.57 15.99
N GLU A 13 -4.78 -10.52 16.15
CA GLU A 13 -4.07 -9.31 16.59
C GLU A 13 -4.27 -8.16 15.61
N LEU A 14 -4.10 -8.42 14.30
CA LEU A 14 -4.36 -7.42 13.26
C LEU A 14 -5.82 -6.96 13.27
N GLU A 15 -6.77 -7.87 13.46
CA GLU A 15 -8.19 -7.54 13.56
C GLU A 15 -8.49 -6.67 14.78
N SER A 16 -7.88 -6.98 15.93
CA SER A 16 -8.00 -6.17 17.15
C SER A 16 -7.44 -4.75 16.97
N LEU A 17 -6.31 -4.61 16.27
CA LEU A 17 -5.65 -3.31 16.06
C LEU A 17 -6.35 -2.41 15.03
N PHE A 18 -6.81 -2.99 13.92
CA PHE A 18 -7.35 -2.22 12.79
C PHE A 18 -8.88 -2.27 12.69
N GLY A 19 -9.50 -3.21 13.39
CA GLY A 19 -10.90 -3.56 13.23
C GLY A 19 -11.14 -4.42 11.98
N GLN A 20 -12.09 -5.34 12.09
CA GLN A 20 -12.48 -6.28 11.03
C GLN A 20 -12.75 -5.60 9.69
N ALA A 21 -13.46 -4.48 9.72
CA ALA A 21 -13.90 -3.80 8.50
C ALA A 21 -12.72 -3.15 7.72
N LEU A 22 -11.69 -2.65 8.39
CA LEU A 22 -10.52 -2.09 7.73
C LEU A 22 -9.61 -3.21 7.19
N LEU A 23 -9.35 -4.21 8.03
CA LEU A 23 -8.51 -5.34 7.67
C LEU A 23 -9.09 -6.14 6.49
N SER A 24 -10.38 -6.48 6.53
CA SER A 24 -11.06 -7.20 5.45
C SER A 24 -10.97 -6.47 4.11
N ARG A 25 -11.13 -5.13 4.11
CA ARG A 25 -10.97 -4.33 2.89
C ARG A 25 -9.54 -4.30 2.37
N ALA A 26 -8.54 -4.25 3.25
CA ALA A 26 -7.13 -4.31 2.85
C ALA A 26 -6.78 -5.69 2.27
N ILE A 27 -7.21 -6.78 2.92
CA ILE A 27 -7.06 -8.15 2.42
C ILE A 27 -7.75 -8.30 1.05
N GLY A 28 -8.95 -7.75 0.88
CA GLY A 28 -9.67 -7.76 -0.39
C GLY A 28 -8.90 -7.08 -1.53
N ILE A 29 -8.05 -6.09 -1.24
CA ILE A 29 -7.15 -5.49 -2.24
C ILE A 29 -5.99 -6.45 -2.53
N VAL A 30 -5.36 -7.02 -1.50
CA VAL A 30 -4.20 -7.93 -1.65
C VAL A 30 -4.55 -9.18 -2.48
N TYR A 31 -5.74 -9.73 -2.29
CA TYR A 31 -6.25 -10.90 -3.00
C TYR A 31 -7.22 -10.55 -4.13
N GLY A 32 -7.28 -9.26 -4.49
CA GLY A 32 -8.15 -8.76 -5.55
C GLY A 32 -7.70 -9.19 -6.95
N LYS A 33 -8.51 -8.83 -7.95
CA LYS A 33 -8.23 -9.14 -9.37
C LYS A 33 -7.04 -8.35 -9.94
N GLN A 34 -6.83 -7.13 -9.45
CA GLN A 34 -5.73 -6.28 -9.91
C GLN A 34 -4.53 -6.46 -8.99
N PRO A 35 -3.33 -6.70 -9.53
CA PRO A 35 -2.14 -6.88 -8.72
C PRO A 35 -1.69 -5.56 -8.09
N ILE A 36 -1.01 -5.67 -6.94
CA ILE A 36 -0.24 -4.57 -6.37
C ILE A 36 1.13 -4.57 -7.04
N THR A 37 1.50 -3.47 -7.68
CA THR A 37 2.79 -3.34 -8.40
C THR A 37 3.80 -2.65 -7.50
N VAL A 38 5.01 -3.21 -7.39
CA VAL A 38 6.12 -2.61 -6.64
C VAL A 38 7.24 -2.27 -7.61
N TYR A 39 7.66 -1.02 -7.57
CA TYR A 39 8.76 -0.51 -8.36
C TYR A 39 10.04 -0.59 -7.55
N LYS A 40 10.97 -1.40 -8.05
CA LYS A 40 12.23 -1.69 -7.39
C LYS A 40 13.36 -1.03 -8.18
N ASN A 41 14.19 -0.25 -7.50
CA ASN A 41 15.34 0.34 -8.17
C ASN A 41 16.36 -0.77 -8.45
N VAL A 42 16.82 -0.82 -9.71
CA VAL A 42 17.74 -1.84 -10.20
C VAL A 42 19.11 -1.77 -9.50
N SER A 43 19.50 -0.58 -9.01
CA SER A 43 20.82 -0.34 -8.41
C SER A 43 20.95 -0.72 -6.92
N ASP A 44 19.92 -0.48 -6.11
CA ASP A 44 19.94 -0.72 -4.65
C ASP A 44 19.01 -1.88 -4.22
N GLY A 45 18.16 -2.38 -5.13
CA GLY A 45 17.16 -3.40 -4.85
C GLY A 45 16.06 -2.94 -3.88
N GLN A 46 15.95 -1.66 -3.55
CA GLN A 46 14.93 -1.13 -2.65
C GLN A 46 13.63 -0.85 -3.40
N PHE A 47 12.51 -1.05 -2.69
CA PHE A 47 11.19 -0.65 -3.19
C PHE A 47 11.01 0.85 -2.98
N HIS A 48 10.79 1.57 -4.07
CA HIS A 48 10.65 3.03 -4.01
C HIS A 48 9.21 3.48 -4.18
N LEU A 49 8.37 2.70 -4.86
CA LEU A 49 6.97 3.06 -5.08
C LEU A 49 6.13 1.78 -5.12
N ILE A 50 4.95 1.86 -4.53
CA ILE A 50 3.93 0.81 -4.58
C ILE A 50 2.67 1.40 -5.18
N GLU A 51 2.18 0.78 -6.24
CA GLU A 51 0.89 1.09 -6.84
C GLU A 51 -0.16 0.11 -6.33
N VAL A 52 -1.18 0.67 -5.66
CA VAL A 52 -2.24 -0.09 -5.00
C VAL A 52 -3.57 0.19 -5.71
N PRO A 53 -4.28 -0.84 -6.18
CA PRO A 53 -5.59 -0.68 -6.78
C PRO A 53 -6.59 0.01 -5.85
N GLY A 54 -7.30 1.01 -6.37
CA GLY A 54 -8.43 1.63 -5.73
C GLY A 54 -9.71 0.81 -5.90
N SER A 55 -10.76 1.16 -5.16
CA SER A 55 -12.06 0.51 -5.29
C SER A 55 -12.82 0.94 -6.56
N LYS A 56 -12.50 2.10 -7.13
CA LYS A 56 -13.08 2.59 -8.39
C LYS A 56 -12.22 2.09 -9.55
N HIS A 57 -12.88 1.69 -10.64
CA HIS A 57 -12.18 1.23 -11.84
C HIS A 57 -11.20 2.31 -12.34
N GLY A 58 -9.99 1.91 -12.70
CA GLY A 58 -8.93 2.80 -13.19
C GLY A 58 -8.28 3.70 -12.12
N THR A 59 -8.72 3.65 -10.85
CA THR A 59 -8.07 4.42 -9.77
C THR A 59 -6.92 3.61 -9.20
N VAL A 60 -5.73 4.22 -9.16
CA VAL A 60 -4.52 3.63 -8.55
C VAL A 60 -3.96 4.62 -7.54
N TYR A 61 -3.60 4.12 -6.36
CA TYR A 61 -2.98 4.91 -5.31
C TYR A 61 -1.50 4.61 -5.21
N LYS A 62 -0.69 5.68 -5.18
CA LYS A 62 0.75 5.62 -4.96
C LYS A 62 1.04 5.65 -3.46
N VAL A 63 1.79 4.66 -2.98
CA VAL A 63 2.23 4.51 -1.59
C VAL A 63 3.74 4.28 -1.57
N PHE A 64 4.46 4.91 -0.65
CA PHE A 64 5.89 4.65 -0.47
C PHE A 64 6.10 3.78 0.78
N PRO A 65 6.92 2.72 0.74
CA PRO A 65 7.05 1.78 1.87
C PRO A 65 7.46 2.44 3.19
N ALA A 66 8.30 3.47 3.11
CA ALA A 66 8.85 4.17 4.27
C ALA A 66 7.91 5.23 4.87
N ILE A 67 6.78 5.54 4.23
CA ILE A 67 5.86 6.58 4.71
C ILE A 67 4.45 6.01 4.93
N ASN A 68 3.79 6.45 6.00
CA ASN A 68 2.40 6.10 6.26
C ASN A 68 1.48 7.15 5.62
N PHE A 69 1.45 7.26 4.28
CA PHE A 69 0.65 8.26 3.59
C PHE A 69 0.00 7.70 2.33
N CYS A 70 -1.23 8.16 2.06
CA CYS A 70 -1.97 7.87 0.83
C CYS A 70 -2.91 9.04 0.54
N ALA A 71 -3.04 9.42 -0.74
CA ALA A 71 -3.92 10.49 -1.18
C ALA A 71 -5.42 10.11 -1.21
N CYS A 72 -5.80 8.94 -0.70
CA CYS A 72 -7.21 8.51 -0.73
C CYS A 72 -8.07 9.28 0.29
N GLU A 73 -9.35 9.44 -0.03
CA GLU A 73 -10.34 10.10 0.84
C GLU A 73 -10.34 9.50 2.26
N SER A 74 -10.26 8.18 2.37
CA SER A 74 -10.24 7.53 3.69
C SER A 74 -9.04 7.92 4.55
N TYR A 75 -7.88 8.21 3.95
CA TYR A 75 -6.71 8.67 4.70
C TYR A 75 -6.94 10.10 5.18
N ARG A 76 -7.38 10.98 4.27
CA ARG A 76 -7.69 12.38 4.61
C ARG A 76 -8.72 12.49 5.74
N ASP A 77 -9.82 11.77 5.62
CA ASP A 77 -10.97 11.98 6.51
C ASP A 77 -10.84 11.16 7.81
N TRP A 78 -10.40 9.89 7.76
CA TRP A 78 -10.33 9.04 8.96
C TRP A 78 -8.99 9.11 9.70
N VAL A 79 -7.88 9.31 9.00
CA VAL A 79 -6.53 9.35 9.60
C VAL A 79 -6.18 10.78 10.01
N LEU A 80 -6.26 11.74 9.08
CA LEU A 80 -5.82 13.12 9.37
C LEU A 80 -6.87 13.94 10.13
N ARG A 81 -8.11 14.01 9.61
CA ARG A 81 -9.14 14.89 10.17
C ARG A 81 -9.75 14.32 11.45
N GLN A 82 -10.28 13.10 11.40
CA GLN A 82 -11.00 12.51 12.54
C GLN A 82 -10.08 11.76 13.52
N LYS A 83 -8.87 11.39 13.11
CA LYS A 83 -7.90 10.62 13.92
C LYS A 83 -8.49 9.33 14.52
N ARG A 84 -9.44 8.70 13.82
CA ARG A 84 -10.12 7.47 14.24
C ARG A 84 -9.44 6.20 13.77
N GLN A 85 -8.61 6.30 12.72
CA GLN A 85 -7.85 5.18 12.19
C GLN A 85 -6.37 5.57 12.06
N PRO A 86 -5.43 4.67 12.36
CA PRO A 86 -4.00 4.97 12.23
C PRO A 86 -3.50 4.89 10.78
N ILE A 87 -4.26 4.26 9.89
CA ILE A 87 -3.87 3.91 8.53
C ILE A 87 -5.10 3.73 7.65
N CYS A 88 -4.97 3.96 6.33
CA CYS A 88 -6.02 3.62 5.38
C CYS A 88 -5.84 2.21 4.82
N LYS A 89 -6.89 1.67 4.19
CA LYS A 89 -6.87 0.33 3.59
C LYS A 89 -5.76 0.14 2.55
N HIS A 90 -5.38 1.18 1.80
CA HIS A 90 -4.37 1.06 0.74
C HIS A 90 -2.95 0.95 1.30
N VAL A 91 -2.59 1.75 2.31
CA VAL A 91 -1.27 1.64 2.96
C VAL A 91 -1.18 0.31 3.71
N LEU A 92 -2.26 -0.13 4.36
CA LEU A 92 -2.30 -1.44 5.03
C LEU A 92 -2.13 -2.57 4.00
N ALA A 93 -2.86 -2.53 2.88
CA ALA A 93 -2.75 -3.51 1.80
C ALA A 93 -1.34 -3.56 1.21
N ALA A 94 -0.70 -2.40 0.98
CA ALA A 94 0.68 -2.34 0.49
C ALA A 94 1.66 -3.07 1.41
N ARG A 95 1.57 -2.82 2.73
CA ARG A 95 2.42 -3.47 3.74
C ARG A 95 2.17 -4.97 3.81
N LEU A 96 0.91 -5.39 3.82
CA LEU A 96 0.55 -6.80 3.82
C LEU A 96 1.05 -7.50 2.55
N ALA A 97 0.91 -6.88 1.38
CA ALA A 97 1.35 -7.45 0.12
C ALA A 97 2.86 -7.70 0.09
N LEU A 98 3.68 -6.78 0.61
CA LEU A 98 5.12 -6.97 0.75
C LEU A 98 5.47 -8.15 1.65
N ILE A 99 4.83 -8.26 2.83
CA ILE A 99 5.07 -9.35 3.80
C ILE A 99 4.64 -10.71 3.22
N LEU A 100 3.50 -10.74 2.54
CA LEU A 100 2.91 -11.93 1.94
C LEU A 100 3.51 -12.29 0.58
N ARG A 101 4.42 -11.47 0.06
CA ARG A 101 5.02 -11.62 -1.30
C ARG A 101 3.94 -11.72 -2.39
N ARG A 102 2.90 -10.89 -2.27
CA ARG A 102 1.75 -10.80 -3.20
C ARG A 102 1.85 -9.52 -4.03
N THR A 103 3.00 -9.32 -4.65
CA THR A 103 3.31 -8.12 -5.43
C THR A 103 3.86 -8.50 -6.80
N LYS A 104 3.55 -7.68 -7.81
CA LYS A 104 4.21 -7.73 -9.11
C LYS A 104 5.40 -6.78 -9.09
N GLU A 105 6.62 -7.30 -9.27
CA GLU A 105 7.82 -6.45 -9.32
C GLU A 105 8.00 -5.87 -10.72
N GLU A 106 8.28 -4.57 -10.79
CA GLU A 106 8.66 -3.87 -12.01
C GLU A 106 10.00 -3.13 -11.77
N PRO A 107 11.00 -3.29 -12.65
CA PRO A 107 12.26 -2.59 -12.51
C PRO A 107 12.08 -1.09 -12.75
N LEU A 108 12.69 -0.28 -11.90
CA LEU A 108 12.72 1.16 -12.02
C LEU A 108 14.14 1.64 -12.28
N ALA A 109 14.33 2.46 -13.31
CA ALA A 109 15.62 3.12 -13.55
C ALA A 109 15.95 4.08 -12.39
N ALA A 110 17.22 4.13 -11.99
CA ALA A 110 17.68 4.86 -10.80
C ALA A 110 17.25 6.35 -10.81
N ASN A 111 17.30 7.00 -11.97
CA ASN A 111 16.98 8.42 -12.12
C ASN A 111 15.47 8.73 -12.06
N THR A 112 14.62 7.71 -12.21
CA THR A 112 13.15 7.88 -12.25
C THR A 112 12.54 8.01 -10.84
N CYS A 113 13.22 7.53 -9.80
CA CYS A 113 12.68 7.56 -8.43
C CYS A 113 12.45 8.99 -7.91
N LEU A 114 13.40 9.90 -8.15
CA LEU A 114 13.28 11.29 -7.69
C LEU A 114 12.13 11.99 -8.40
N ALA A 115 12.03 11.80 -9.72
CA ALA A 115 10.95 12.35 -10.54
C ALA A 115 9.57 11.87 -10.06
N LEU A 116 9.43 10.58 -9.73
CA LEU A 116 8.17 10.04 -9.21
C LEU A 116 7.78 10.62 -7.84
N LYS A 117 8.75 10.84 -6.95
CA LYS A 117 8.52 11.50 -5.65
C LYS A 117 8.06 12.95 -5.86
N GLN A 118 8.72 13.69 -6.75
CA GLN A 118 8.34 15.07 -7.08
C GLN A 118 6.95 15.16 -7.72
N GLN A 119 6.64 14.25 -8.65
CA GLN A 119 5.32 14.17 -9.27
C GLN A 119 4.26 13.86 -8.21
N PHE A 120 4.51 12.92 -7.31
CA PHE A 120 3.59 12.57 -6.23
C PHE A 120 3.24 13.76 -5.34
N VAL A 121 4.23 14.55 -4.94
CA VAL A 121 4.01 15.77 -4.15
C VAL A 121 3.11 16.74 -4.93
N THR A 122 3.41 16.96 -6.20
CA THR A 122 2.60 17.83 -7.08
C THR A 122 1.17 17.33 -7.22
N ASP A 123 0.97 16.02 -7.36
CA ASP A 123 -0.37 15.41 -7.49
C ASP A 123 -1.19 15.53 -6.21
N CYS A 124 -0.54 15.59 -5.03
CA CYS A 124 -1.21 15.69 -3.73
C CYS A 124 -1.51 17.13 -3.29
N LEU A 125 -0.90 18.13 -3.92
CA LEU A 125 -1.06 19.56 -3.58
C LEU A 125 -2.13 20.28 -4.41
N LYS A 126 -2.74 19.58 -5.39
CA LYS A 126 -3.88 20.07 -6.17
C LYS A 126 -5.20 19.75 -5.47
#